data_AF-A0A537KPI3-F1
#
_entry.id   AF-A0A537KPI3-F1
#
_cell.length_a   1.000
_cell.length_b   1.000
_cell.length_c   1.000
_cell.angle_alpha   90.00
_cell.angle_beta   90.00
_cell.angle_gamma   90.00
#
_symmetry.space_group_name_H-M   'P 1'
#
loop_
_entity.id
_entity.type
_entity.pdbx_description
1 polymer ?
#
loop_
_entity_poly.entity_id
_entity_poly.type
_entity_poly.pdbx_seq_one_letter_code
_entity_poly.pdbx_strand_id
1 'polypeptide(L)' 'MPRIKLLVAILLMMSARTHAQTVKGRLLDLNENKPLRGATLSLISLKDSLQKSSTISDSSGR' A
#
# COMPACT_ATOMS: atom_id res chain seq x y z
N MET A 1 -1.66 35.18 22.64
CA MET A 1 -0.79 34.29 21.83
C MET A 1 -1.07 32.78 21.94
N PRO A 2 -1.45 32.15 23.08
CA PRO A 2 -1.54 30.69 23.16
C PRO A 2 -2.67 30.09 22.30
N ARG A 3 -3.77 30.83 22.12
CA ARG A 3 -4.93 30.40 21.30
C ARG A 3 -4.61 30.24 19.82
N ILE A 4 -3.77 31.12 19.26
CA ILE A 4 -3.33 31.03 17.85
C ILE A 4 -2.37 29.85 17.67
N LYS A 5 -1.45 29.64 18.62
CA LYS A 5 -0.56 28.47 18.61
C LYS A 5 -1.35 27.16 18.66
N LEU A 6 -2.43 27.11 19.45
CA LEU A 6 -3.33 25.96 19.52
C LEU A 6 -4.06 25.72 18.19
N LEU A 7 -4.59 26.77 17.55
CA LEU A 7 -5.25 26.65 16.25
C LEU A 7 -4.30 26.13 15.16
N VAL A 8 -3.06 26.64 15.14
CA VAL A 8 -2.01 26.18 14.20
C VAL A 8 -1.65 24.72 14.47
N ALA A 9 -1.56 24.29 15.73
CA ALA A 9 -1.29 22.90 16.10
C ALA A 9 -2.41 21.95 15.64
N ILE A 10 -3.67 22.34 15.81
CA ILE A 10 -4.84 21.56 15.35
C ILE A 10 -4.84 21.43 13.82
N LEU A 11 -4.54 22.52 13.11
CA LEU A 11 -4.47 22.52 11.65
C LEU A 11 -3.38 21.57 11.12
N LEU A 12 -2.20 21.58 11.76
CA LEU A 12 -1.09 20.68 11.42
C LEU A 12 -1.46 19.21 11.67
N MET A 13 -2.12 18.89 12.80
CA MET A 13 -2.58 17.53 13.08
C MET A 13 -3.60 17.01 12.06
N MET A 14 -4.49 17.88 11.56
CA MET A 14 -5.47 17.50 10.53
C MET A 14 -4.82 17.22 9.17
N SER A 15 -3.71 17.91 8.85
CA SER A 15 -2.97 17.75 7.60
C SER A 15 -2.15 16.44 7.50
N ALA A 16 -1.86 15.80 8.64
CA ALA A 16 -1.05 14.59 8.71
C ALA A 16 -1.79 13.30 8.31
N ARG A 17 -2.99 13.39 7.72
CA ARG A 17 -3.70 12.21 7.23
C ARG A 17 -3.02 11.68 5.97
N THR A 18 -2.13 10.72 6.16
CA THR A 18 -1.53 9.95 5.07
C THR A 18 -2.61 9.08 4.41
N HIS A 19 -2.83 9.26 3.11
CA HIS A 19 -3.71 8.40 2.32
C HIS A 19 -3.01 7.06 2.04
N ALA A 20 -2.91 6.20 3.05
CA ALA A 20 -2.41 4.84 2.89
C ALA A 20 -3.50 3.98 2.23
N GLN A 21 -3.36 3.71 0.93
CA GLN A 21 -4.18 2.72 0.24
C GLN A 21 -3.47 1.36 0.27
N THR A 22 -4.19 0.31 0.68
CA THR A 22 -3.68 -1.06 0.69
C THR A 22 -4.32 -1.86 -0.44
N VAL A 23 -3.50 -2.46 -1.29
CA VAL A 23 -3.93 -3.41 -2.33
C VAL A 23 -3.70 -4.82 -1.79
N LYS A 24 -4.73 -5.67 -1.83
CA LYS A 24 -4.66 -7.09 -1.43
C LYS A 24 -5.06 -7.96 -2.61
N GLY A 25 -4.35 -9.05 -2.82
CA GLY A 25 -4.60 -9.99 -3.90
C GLY A 25 -4.14 -11.40 -3.54
N ARG A 26 -4.42 -12.34 -4.43
CA ARG A 26 -3.92 -13.72 -4.36
C ARG A 26 -3.62 -14.20 -5.77
N LEU A 27 -2.44 -14.80 -5.95
CA LEU A 27 -2.02 -15.42 -7.20
C LEU A 27 -2.41 -16.90 -7.20
N LEU A 28 -2.99 -17.35 -8.31
CA LEU A 28 -3.47 -18.72 -8.51
C LEU A 28 -2.83 -19.31 -9.77
N ASP A 29 -2.31 -20.52 -9.66
CA ASP A 29 -1.93 -21.34 -10.80
C ASP A 29 -3.18 -22.06 -11.33
N LEU A 30 -3.56 -21.74 -12.56
CA LEU A 30 -4.76 -22.29 -13.21
C LEU A 30 -4.54 -23.72 -13.73
N ASN A 31 -3.30 -24.15 -13.95
CA ASN A 31 -3.01 -25.50 -14.40
C ASN A 31 -3.15 -26.50 -13.26
N GLU A 32 -2.71 -26.11 -12.06
CA GLU A 32 -2.76 -26.97 -10.87
C GLU A 32 -3.93 -26.66 -9.92
N ASN A 33 -4.69 -25.58 -10.18
CA ASN A 33 -5.72 -25.04 -9.29
C ASN A 33 -5.21 -24.84 -7.83
N LYS A 34 -3.97 -24.38 -7.70
CA LYS A 34 -3.27 -24.16 -6.42
C LYS A 34 -2.80 -22.72 -6.31
N PRO A 35 -2.61 -22.18 -5.09
CA PRO A 35 -2.00 -20.88 -4.94
C PRO A 35 -0.61 -20.84 -5.58
N LEU A 36 -0.34 -19.80 -6.35
CA LEU A 36 0.96 -19.58 -6.96
C LEU A 36 1.91 -19.03 -5.90
N ARG A 37 2.92 -19.82 -5.53
CA ARG A 37 3.87 -19.52 -4.45
C ARG A 37 5.21 -19.08 -5.03
N GLY A 38 5.90 -18.17 -4.36
CA GLY A 38 7.25 -17.76 -4.76
C GLY A 38 7.30 -16.91 -6.03
N ALA A 39 6.16 -16.53 -6.60
CA ALA A 39 6.10 -15.60 -7.71
C ALA A 39 6.41 -14.18 -7.24
N THR A 40 7.24 -13.48 -8.00
CA THR A 40 7.56 -12.06 -7.80
C THR A 40 6.47 -11.19 -8.40
N LEU A 41 5.86 -10.33 -7.59
CA LEU A 41 4.87 -9.35 -8.00
C LEU A 41 5.46 -7.95 -7.91
N SER A 42 5.34 -7.17 -8.98
CA SER A 42 5.70 -5.74 -9.01
C SER A 42 4.47 -4.90 -9.32
N LEU A 43 4.09 -4.03 -8.38
CA LEU A 43 3.03 -3.05 -8.55
C LEU A 43 3.65 -1.69 -8.84
N ILE A 44 3.20 -1.05 -9.91
CA ILE A 44 3.65 0.29 -10.32
C ILE A 44 2.43 1.20 -10.30
N SER A 45 2.54 2.34 -9.61
CA SER A 45 1.46 3.32 -9.62
C SER A 45 1.33 3.96 -11.00
N LEU A 46 0.10 4.01 -11.52
CA LEU A 46 -0.22 4.71 -12.77
C LEU A 46 -0.08 6.23 -12.65
N LYS A 47 -0.25 6.77 -11.43
CA LYS A 47 -0.14 8.20 -11.15
C LYS A 47 1.31 8.67 -11.02
N ASP A 48 2.17 7.80 -10.50
CA ASP A 48 3.57 8.10 -10.21
C ASP A 48 4.42 6.84 -10.46
N SER A 49 5.10 6.78 -11.61
CA SER A 49 5.85 5.59 -12.03
C SER A 49 7.08 5.30 -11.15
N LEU A 50 7.48 6.24 -10.29
CA LEU A 50 8.54 6.03 -9.29
C LEU A 50 8.03 5.26 -8.07
N GLN A 51 6.71 5.27 -7.82
CA GLN A 51 6.10 4.46 -6.76
C GLN A 51 5.94 3.03 -7.21
N LYS A 52 6.92 2.21 -6.82
CA LYS A 52 6.97 0.78 -7.09
C LYS A 52 6.96 0.01 -5.77
N SER A 53 6.18 -1.06 -5.74
CA SER A 53 6.16 -2.04 -4.66
C SER A 53 6.47 -3.41 -5.23
N SER A 54 7.45 -4.11 -4.65
CA SER A 54 7.81 -5.48 -5.03
C SER A 54 7.58 -6.41 -3.85
N THR A 55 6.97 -7.57 -4.10
CA THR A 55 6.74 -8.60 -3.08
C THR A 55 6.86 -10.00 -3.68
N ILE A 56 7.04 -10.99 -2.81
CA ILE A 56 7.07 -12.41 -3.18
C ILE A 56 5.84 -13.07 -2.55
N SER A 57 5.12 -13.84 -3.36
CA SER A 57 3.92 -14.54 -2.90
C SER A 57 4.23 -15.66 -1.90
N ASP A 58 3.45 -15.72 -0.81
CA ASP A 58 3.59 -16.70 0.25
C ASP A 58 3.01 -18.08 -0.09
N SER A 59 2.99 -19.01 0.88
CA SER A 59 2.42 -20.36 0.71
C SER A 59 0.91 -20.38 0.43
N SER A 60 0.21 -19.30 0.71
CA SER A 60 -1.20 -19.10 0.37
C SER A 60 -1.40 -18.34 -0.95
N GLY A 61 -0.31 -17.91 -1.60
CA GLY A 61 -0.31 -17.14 -2.83
C GLY A 61 -0.57 -15.65 -2.62
N ARG A 62 -0.37 -15.12 -1.41
CA ARG A 62 -0.55 -13.70 -1.08
C ARG A 62 0.74 -12.92 -1.20
#